data_AF-A0A9N9KD78-F1
#
_entry.id   AF-A0A9N9KD78-F1
#
_cell.length_a   1.000
_cell.length_b   1.000
_cell.length_c   1.000
_cell.angle_alpha   90.00
_cell.angle_beta   90.00
_cell.angle_gamma   90.00
#
_symmetry.space_group_name_H-M   'P 1'
#
loop_
_entity.id
_entity.type
_entity.pdbx_description
1 polymer ?
#
loop_
_entity_poly.entity_id
_entity_poly.type
_entity_poly.pdbx_seq_one_letter_code
_entity_poly.pdbx_strand_id
1 'polypeptide(L)'
;KKLVDNGYIYKGNHEGWYSISDETFYSSSQIQEIQNNNSGNCAKVAIETGNPVEWAEEENYKFRLSNLKNKLIEWLDTNPEVIVPSNKYNETKSLIMTELIDLSISRPRSRLNWGISVPDDVEQTIYV
;
A
#
# COMPACT_ATOMS: atom_id res chain seq x y z
N LYS A 1 -17.58 6.01 8.66
CA LYS A 1 -17.41 6.02 10.14
C LYS A 1 -17.50 4.61 10.75
N LYS A 2 -18.52 3.79 10.47
CA LYS A 2 -18.65 2.39 10.99
C LYS A 2 -17.37 1.53 11.04
N LEU A 3 -16.54 1.54 9.98
CA LEU A 3 -15.28 0.79 9.98
C LEU A 3 -14.24 1.32 10.99
N VAL A 4 -14.21 2.64 11.19
CA VAL A 4 -13.40 3.30 12.24
C VAL A 4 -13.93 2.91 13.61
N ASP A 5 -15.25 3.01 13.81
CA ASP A 5 -15.90 2.71 15.10
C ASP A 5 -15.69 1.25 15.53
N ASN A 6 -15.60 0.35 14.55
CA ASN A 6 -15.31 -1.08 14.77
C ASN A 6 -13.81 -1.40 14.88
N GLY A 7 -12.92 -0.40 14.86
CA GLY A 7 -11.47 -0.56 15.03
C GLY A 7 -10.73 -1.17 13.82
N TYR A 8 -11.36 -1.20 12.64
CA TYR A 8 -10.73 -1.76 11.43
C TYR A 8 -9.85 -0.76 10.68
N ILE A 9 -9.94 0.53 10.99
CA ILE A 9 -9.16 1.57 10.34
C ILE A 9 -8.19 2.16 11.35
N TYR A 10 -6.93 2.34 10.94
CA TYR A 10 -5.91 3.02 11.72
C TYR A 10 -5.08 3.92 10.80
N LYS A 11 -4.40 4.90 11.38
CA LYS A 11 -3.41 5.71 10.65
C LYS A 11 -2.06 5.02 10.72
N GLY A 12 -1.38 4.90 9.60
CA GLY A 12 -0.06 4.31 9.53
C GLY A 12 0.80 5.02 8.52
N ASN A 13 2.11 4.93 8.72
CA ASN A 13 3.07 5.55 7.83
C ASN A 13 3.56 4.50 6.84
N HIS A 14 3.76 4.91 5.60
CA HIS A 14 4.52 4.17 4.62
C HIS A 14 5.76 4.98 4.30
N GLU A 15 6.89 4.54 4.85
CA GLU A 15 8.17 5.19 4.66
C GLU A 15 9.07 4.32 3.77
N GLY A 16 9.79 4.97 2.89
CA GLY A 16 10.72 4.28 2.00
C GLY A 16 11.34 5.23 1.00
N TRP A 17 12.27 4.70 0.23
CA TRP A 17 12.86 5.46 -0.86
C TRP A 17 11.91 5.43 -2.06
N TYR A 18 11.56 6.60 -2.57
CA TYR A 18 10.58 6.76 -3.62
C TYR A 18 11.23 7.42 -4.84
N SER A 19 11.01 6.82 -6.02
CA SER A 19 11.34 7.45 -7.30
C SER A 19 10.10 8.09 -7.86
N ILE A 20 10.14 9.41 -8.07
CA ILE A 20 9.05 10.15 -8.73
C ILE A 20 8.93 9.68 -10.20
N SER A 21 10.06 9.44 -10.87
CA SER A 21 10.08 9.01 -12.27
C SER A 21 9.44 7.64 -12.48
N ASP A 22 9.61 6.72 -11.52
CA ASP A 22 9.07 5.35 -11.59
C ASP A 22 7.73 5.20 -10.87
N GLU A 23 7.28 6.27 -10.19
CA GLU A 23 6.15 6.29 -9.25
C GLU A 23 6.15 5.14 -8.21
N THR A 24 7.33 4.63 -7.85
CA THR A 24 7.52 3.37 -7.13
C THR A 24 8.36 3.55 -5.86
N PHE A 25 7.98 2.82 -4.81
CA PHE A 25 8.79 2.68 -3.60
C PHE A 25 9.79 1.53 -3.75
N TYR A 26 11.05 1.81 -3.42
CA TYR A 26 12.16 0.87 -3.40
C TYR A 26 12.54 0.55 -1.95
N SER A 27 12.81 -0.72 -1.70
CA SER A 27 13.46 -1.15 -0.46
C SER A 27 14.93 -0.76 -0.46
N SER A 28 15.55 -0.67 0.73
CA SER A 28 16.95 -0.27 0.89
C SER A 28 17.94 -1.14 0.10
N SER A 29 17.59 -2.41 -0.20
CA SER A 29 18.43 -3.32 -1.00
C SER A 29 18.36 -3.06 -2.50
N GLN A 30 17.37 -2.29 -2.98
CA GLN A 30 17.15 -1.98 -4.39
C GLN A 30 17.77 -0.64 -4.81
N ILE A 31 18.63 -0.07 -3.96
CA ILE A 31 19.14 1.30 -4.10
C ILE A 31 20.65 1.29 -3.99
N GLN A 32 21.30 2.15 -4.77
CA GLN A 32 22.73 2.37 -4.71
C GLN A 32 23.04 3.86 -4.57
N GLU A 33 24.15 4.17 -3.90
CA GLU A 33 24.69 5.52 -3.84
C GLU A 33 25.64 5.76 -5.02
N ILE A 34 25.43 6.86 -5.72
CA ILE A 34 26.30 7.35 -6.79
C ILE A 34 26.91 8.69 -6.38
N GLN A 35 28.17 8.91 -6.72
CA GLN A 35 28.78 10.23 -6.57
C GLN A 35 28.29 11.14 -7.69
N ASN A 36 27.67 12.25 -7.34
CA ASN A 36 27.29 13.25 -8.32
C ASN A 36 28.52 14.10 -8.64
N ASN A 37 29.17 13.81 -9.78
CA ASN A 37 30.45 14.40 -10.20
C ASN A 37 30.44 15.95 -10.27
N ASN A 38 29.26 16.57 -10.34
CA ASN A 38 29.13 18.03 -10.48
C ASN A 38 28.93 18.78 -9.15
N SER A 39 28.54 18.09 -8.07
CA SER A 39 28.13 18.77 -6.81
C SER A 39 28.82 18.23 -5.56
N GLY A 40 29.60 17.16 -5.66
CA GLY A 40 30.26 16.53 -4.50
C GLY A 40 29.32 15.83 -3.51
N ASN A 41 28.01 15.82 -3.79
CA ASN A 41 27.01 15.16 -2.98
C ASN A 41 26.75 13.73 -3.49
N CYS A 42 26.64 12.78 -2.56
CA CYS A 42 26.15 11.43 -2.87
C CYS A 42 24.64 11.50 -3.19
N ALA A 43 24.23 10.97 -4.34
CA ALA A 43 22.84 10.80 -4.71
C ALA A 43 22.46 9.32 -4.60
N LYS A 44 21.23 9.01 -4.23
CA LYS A 44 20.70 7.64 -4.24
C LYS A 44 19.89 7.42 -5.50
N VAL A 45 20.10 6.27 -6.13
CA VAL A 45 19.35 5.86 -7.33
C VAL A 45 18.84 4.44 -7.20
N ALA A 46 17.70 4.14 -7.81
CA ALA A 46 17.22 2.77 -7.96
C ALA A 46 18.21 1.96 -8.81
N ILE A 47 18.56 0.76 -8.37
CA ILE A 47 19.53 -0.11 -9.08
C ILE A 47 19.01 -0.51 -10.47
N GLU A 48 17.70 -0.74 -10.58
CA GLU A 48 17.07 -1.22 -11.80
C GLU A 48 16.96 -0.15 -12.88
N THR A 49 16.54 1.06 -12.50
CA THR A 49 16.22 2.14 -13.46
C THR A 49 17.31 3.20 -13.53
N GLY A 50 18.19 3.29 -12.52
CA GLY A 50 19.16 4.37 -12.37
C GLY A 50 18.51 5.72 -12.01
N ASN A 51 17.20 5.76 -11.79
CA ASN A 51 16.47 6.98 -11.46
C ASN A 51 16.73 7.42 -10.01
N PRO A 52 16.77 8.74 -9.74
CA PRO A 52 16.97 9.26 -8.40
C PRO A 52 15.83 8.84 -7.48
N VAL A 53 16.19 8.44 -6.26
CA VAL A 53 15.24 8.13 -5.20
C VAL A 53 15.43 9.07 -4.03
N GLU A 54 14.32 9.47 -3.42
CA GLU A 54 14.29 10.33 -2.24
C GLU A 54 13.54 9.63 -1.11
N TRP A 55 13.91 9.88 0.14
CA TRP A 55 13.15 9.33 1.26
C TRP A 55 11.79 10.02 1.32
N ALA A 56 10.72 9.24 1.21
CA ALA A 56 9.36 9.71 1.30
C ALA A 56 8.64 8.96 2.42
N GLU A 57 7.92 9.71 3.24
CA GLU A 57 7.01 9.20 4.25
C GLU A 57 5.61 9.64 3.88
N GLU A 58 4.72 8.68 3.63
CA GLU A 58 3.31 8.93 3.35
C GLU A 58 2.48 8.39 4.51
N GLU A 59 1.92 9.29 5.31
CA GLU A 59 0.90 8.96 6.28
C GLU A 59 -0.44 8.73 5.57
N ASN A 60 -1.03 7.56 5.76
CA ASN A 60 -2.34 7.22 5.22
C ASN A 60 -3.15 6.35 6.17
N TYR A 61 -4.46 6.28 5.92
CA TYR A 61 -5.34 5.38 6.62
C TYR A 61 -5.23 3.98 6.02
N LYS A 62 -5.06 2.98 6.90
CA LYS A 62 -4.96 1.57 6.55
C LYS A 62 -6.15 0.81 7.12
N PHE A 63 -6.69 -0.11 6.32
CA PHE A 63 -7.70 -1.07 6.72
C PHE A 63 -7.02 -2.37 7.15
N ARG A 64 -7.41 -2.87 8.33
CA ARG A 64 -6.91 -4.11 8.96
C ARG A 64 -7.45 -5.35 8.25
N LEU A 65 -7.14 -5.49 6.96
CA LEU A 65 -7.55 -6.63 6.14
C LEU A 65 -6.91 -7.92 6.65
N SER A 66 -5.67 -7.86 7.14
CA SER A 66 -4.95 -9.00 7.72
C SER A 66 -5.74 -9.67 8.86
N ASN A 67 -6.43 -8.88 9.70
CA ASN A 67 -7.26 -9.38 10.80
C ASN A 67 -8.48 -10.20 10.33
N LEU A 68 -8.86 -10.10 9.06
CA LEU A 68 -10.00 -10.83 8.49
C LEU A 68 -9.61 -12.16 7.84
N LYS A 69 -8.31 -12.50 7.77
CA LYS A 69 -7.82 -13.71 7.09
C LYS A 69 -8.58 -14.98 7.46
N ASN A 70 -8.68 -15.30 8.76
CA ASN A 70 -9.34 -16.53 9.21
C ASN A 70 -10.84 -16.53 8.90
N LYS A 71 -11.51 -15.37 9.08
CA LYS A 71 -12.94 -15.23 8.79
C LYS A 71 -13.24 -15.37 7.30
N LEU A 72 -12.36 -14.85 6.43
CA LEU A 72 -12.48 -14.97 4.98
C LEU A 72 -12.30 -16.41 4.52
N ILE A 73 -11.33 -17.14 5.09
CA ILE A 73 -11.11 -18.56 4.78
C ILE A 73 -12.32 -19.38 5.19
N GLU A 74 -12.84 -19.19 6.41
CA GLU A 74 -14.05 -19.88 6.89
C GLU A 74 -15.27 -19.58 6.01
N TRP A 75 -15.44 -18.31 5.62
CA TRP A 75 -16.54 -17.91 4.74
C TRP A 75 -16.40 -18.53 3.34
N LEU A 76 -15.19 -18.60 2.77
CA LEU A 76 -14.95 -19.28 1.50
C LEU A 76 -15.26 -20.78 1.60
N ASP A 77 -14.81 -21.44 2.68
CA ASP A 77 -15.02 -22.88 2.89
C ASP A 77 -16.50 -23.26 3.06
N THR A 78 -17.29 -22.36 3.63
CA THR A 78 -18.74 -22.53 3.77
C THR A 78 -19.52 -22.11 2.52
N ASN A 79 -18.88 -21.44 1.55
CA ASN A 79 -19.50 -20.91 0.33
C ASN A 79 -18.65 -21.23 -0.93
N PRO A 80 -18.45 -22.51 -1.29
CA PRO A 80 -17.49 -22.92 -2.33
C PRO A 80 -17.83 -22.43 -3.74
N GLU A 81 -19.08 -22.02 -4.00
CA GLU A 81 -19.55 -21.54 -5.31
C GLU A 81 -19.54 -20.01 -5.45
N VAL A 82 -19.09 -19.27 -4.42
CA VAL A 82 -19.15 -17.81 -4.42
C VAL A 82 -18.16 -17.15 -5.39
N ILE A 83 -17.12 -17.89 -5.79
CA ILE A 83 -16.16 -17.49 -6.82
C ILE A 83 -16.19 -18.55 -7.92
N VAL A 84 -16.47 -18.12 -9.14
CA VAL A 84 -16.46 -18.95 -10.33
C VAL A 84 -15.56 -18.33 -11.41
N PRO A 85 -14.84 -19.14 -12.22
CA PRO A 85 -14.75 -20.60 -12.16
C PRO A 85 -13.91 -21.13 -10.97
N SER A 86 -13.97 -22.44 -10.69
CA SER A 86 -13.37 -23.06 -9.49
C SER A 86 -11.84 -22.89 -9.38
N ASN A 87 -11.14 -22.72 -10.49
CA ASN A 87 -9.72 -22.38 -10.48
C ASN A 87 -9.46 -20.99 -9.85
N LYS A 88 -10.34 -20.00 -10.09
CA LYS A 88 -10.25 -18.67 -9.46
C LYS A 88 -10.57 -18.71 -7.97
N TYR A 89 -11.47 -19.59 -7.54
CA TYR A 89 -11.68 -19.86 -6.12
C TYR A 89 -10.39 -20.36 -5.46
N ASN A 90 -9.76 -21.39 -6.04
CA ASN A 90 -8.53 -21.97 -5.50
C ASN A 90 -7.36 -20.97 -5.47
N GLU A 91 -7.20 -20.18 -6.53
CA GLU A 91 -6.19 -19.11 -6.62
C GLU A 91 -6.41 -18.06 -5.52
N THR A 92 -7.65 -17.56 -5.39
CA THR A 92 -8.00 -16.54 -4.38
C THR A 92 -7.79 -17.06 -2.96
N LYS A 93 -8.25 -18.28 -2.68
CA LYS A 93 -8.08 -18.92 -1.37
C LYS A 93 -6.59 -19.13 -1.05
N SER A 94 -5.78 -19.55 -2.03
CA SER A 94 -4.34 -19.74 -1.85
C SER A 94 -3.61 -18.43 -1.58
N LEU A 95 -4.01 -17.34 -2.25
CA LEU A 95 -3.48 -15.99 -2.01
C LEU A 95 -3.74 -15.56 -0.57
N ILE A 96 -5.00 -15.65 -0.12
CA ILE A 96 -5.40 -15.29 1.26
C ILE A 96 -4.64 -16.14 2.29
N MET A 97 -4.46 -17.44 2.01
CA MET A 97 -3.71 -18.35 2.87
C MET A 97 -2.22 -18.00 2.96
N THR A 98 -1.61 -17.57 1.86
CA THR A 98 -0.19 -17.19 1.82
C THR A 98 0.02 -15.85 2.52
N GLU A 99 -0.64 -14.80 2.04
CA GLU A 99 -0.38 -13.44 2.50
C GLU A 99 -1.64 -12.58 2.36
N LEU A 100 -2.01 -11.90 3.45
CA LEU A 100 -3.09 -10.92 3.45
C LEU A 100 -2.61 -9.70 4.22
N ILE A 101 -2.18 -8.68 3.49
CA ILE A 101 -1.65 -7.43 4.04
C ILE A 101 -2.75 -6.41 4.29
N ASP A 102 -2.49 -5.47 5.21
CA ASP A 102 -3.37 -4.33 5.43
C ASP A 102 -3.40 -3.42 4.20
N LEU A 103 -4.58 -2.92 3.89
CA LEU A 103 -4.83 -2.15 2.67
C LEU A 103 -4.77 -0.66 2.97
N SER A 104 -4.00 0.11 2.21
CA SER A 104 -4.07 1.58 2.28
C SER A 104 -5.35 2.07 1.61
N ILE A 105 -6.22 2.74 2.38
CA ILE A 105 -7.56 3.21 1.98
C ILE A 105 -7.68 4.74 1.93
N SER A 106 -6.58 5.47 2.09
CA SER A 106 -6.52 6.90 1.79
C SER A 106 -5.21 7.29 1.11
N ARG A 107 -5.18 8.50 0.57
CA ARG A 107 -3.98 9.17 0.07
C ARG A 107 -3.98 10.62 0.56
N PRO A 108 -2.82 11.24 0.78
CA PRO A 108 -2.74 12.67 1.02
C PRO A 108 -3.43 13.44 -0.12
N ARG A 109 -4.19 14.47 0.24
CA ARG A 109 -4.89 15.32 -0.71
C ARG A 109 -3.92 16.00 -1.69
N SER A 110 -2.72 16.34 -1.23
CA SER A 110 -1.63 16.87 -2.06
C SER A 110 -1.28 15.97 -3.25
N ARG A 111 -1.42 14.65 -3.11
CA ARG A 111 -1.19 13.65 -4.17
C ARG A 111 -2.46 13.33 -4.95
N LEU A 112 -3.62 13.33 -4.27
CA LEU A 112 -4.92 13.04 -4.88
C LEU A 112 -5.97 14.09 -4.49
N ASN A 113 -6.09 15.11 -5.34
CA ASN A 113 -6.99 16.24 -5.11
C ASN A 113 -8.47 15.92 -5.39
N TRP A 114 -8.76 14.94 -6.26
CA TRP A 114 -10.11 14.56 -6.66
C TRP A 114 -10.58 13.31 -5.93
N GLY A 115 -11.59 13.45 -5.07
CA GLY A 115 -12.19 12.35 -4.33
C GLY A 115 -12.94 12.84 -3.09
N ILE A 116 -13.38 11.88 -2.27
CA ILE A 116 -14.12 12.15 -1.03
C ILE A 116 -13.11 12.32 0.10
N SER A 117 -13.19 13.42 0.86
CA SER A 117 -12.32 13.62 2.03
C SER A 117 -12.59 12.57 3.11
N VAL A 118 -11.54 12.13 3.80
CA VAL A 118 -11.71 11.28 4.99
C VAL A 118 -12.52 12.06 6.03
N PRO A 119 -13.57 11.46 6.63
CA PRO A 119 -14.32 12.15 7.65
C PRO A 119 -13.41 12.55 8.81
N ASP A 120 -13.48 13.82 9.21
CA ASP A 120 -12.69 14.39 10.30
C ASP A 120 -11.17 14.53 10.00
N ASP A 121 -10.71 14.26 8.77
CA ASP A 121 -9.35 14.55 8.28
C ASP A 121 -9.40 14.99 6.79
N VAL A 122 -9.44 16.31 6.56
CA VAL A 122 -9.57 16.89 5.21
C VAL A 122 -8.29 16.81 4.37
N GLU A 123 -7.14 16.56 5.00
CA GLU A 123 -5.83 16.42 4.35
C GLU A 123 -5.67 15.05 3.68
N GLN A 124 -6.63 14.15 3.89
CA GLN A 124 -6.65 12.81 3.30
C GLN A 124 -7.89 12.63 2.41
N THR A 125 -7.67 12.03 1.25
CA THR A 125 -8.72 11.64 0.30
C THR A 125 -8.91 10.12 0.39
N ILE A 126 -10.15 9.67 0.53
CA ILE A 126 -10.53 8.24 0.51
C ILE A 126 -10.14 7.64 -0.84
N TYR A 127 -9.48 6.48 -0.80
CA TYR A 127 -9.06 5.73 -1.98
C TYR A 127 -10.28 5.18 -2.75
N VAL A 128 -10.19 5.14 -4.09
CA VAL A 128 -11.26 4.75 -5.01
C VAL A 128 -11.53 3.25 -5.04
#